data_AF-A0A9W8JRY8-F1
#
_entry.id   AF-A0A9W8JRY8-F1
#
_cell.length_a   1.000
_cell.length_b   1.000
_cell.length_c   1.000
_cell.angle_alpha   90.00
_cell.angle_beta   90.00
_cell.angle_gamma   90.00
#
_symmetry.space_group_name_H-M   'P 1'
#
loop_
_entity.id
_entity.type
_entity.pdbx_description
1 polymer ?
#
loop_
_entity_poly.entity_id
_entity_poly.type
_entity_poly.pdbx_seq_one_letter_code
_entity_poly.pdbx_strand_id
1 'polypeptide(L)'
;MSTQTNQLLARNVEVFDADGNVIAGFWQYGTLSWDEFHSYLSQFVITGSRWSIFQYDTVQKQRGVLCQPSPQIVQPGQYILLTPAGGSIRVDLVARPVRLRIPTHSNTPAREHYYRSRGRARDGKCLITGLQTLTFRRLKVAHIFPRAHDAEWIRKGYPSKITDTADEACMGGPSKIDSVQNVITLRSDLHDAWDNYEFGVNPNNNYRVTAFTNGNADINGLHLQLDHIEDPTMRPLDELLIDHFMQGIFKHMRGVGEPEWKYEDYDDVFRDGSFDLTNPKIWETREGKQGFELALADRLHTHRVAQQSAQATV
;
A
#
# COMPACT_ATOMS: atom_id res chain seq x y z
N MET A 1 12.99 12.31 35.21
CA MET A 1 13.57 11.20 34.41
C MET A 1 12.68 11.03 33.20
N SER A 2 13.11 11.49 32.02
CA SER A 2 12.29 11.38 30.80
C SER A 2 12.27 9.92 30.35
N THR A 3 11.08 9.33 30.33
CA THR A 3 10.80 8.10 29.61
C THR A 3 11.03 8.36 28.12
N GLN A 4 12.24 8.09 27.62
CA GLN A 4 12.45 7.83 26.20
C GLN A 4 11.59 6.60 25.88
N THR A 5 10.39 6.84 25.34
CA THR A 5 9.67 5.82 24.60
C THR A 5 10.61 5.37 23.49
N ASN A 6 11.12 4.14 23.63
CA ASN A 6 11.99 3.50 22.67
C ASN A 6 11.15 3.19 21.42
N GLN A 7 10.81 4.21 20.65
CA GLN A 7 10.11 4.05 19.38
C GLN A 7 11.07 3.32 18.44
N LEU A 8 10.65 2.14 17.98
CA LEU A 8 11.39 1.44 16.94
C LEU A 8 11.49 2.37 15.73
N LEU A 9 12.70 2.48 15.17
CA LEU A 9 12.89 3.22 13.93
C LEU A 9 12.04 2.59 12.83
N ALA A 10 11.32 3.43 12.08
CA ALA A 10 10.51 2.97 10.95
C ALA A 10 11.38 2.56 9.75
N ARG A 11 12.59 3.13 9.63
CA ARG A 11 13.53 2.97 8.51
C ARG A 11 14.95 2.70 9.02
N ASN A 12 15.71 1.92 8.28
CA ASN A 12 17.13 1.64 8.57
C ASN A 12 18.03 1.86 7.33
N VAL A 13 17.45 2.27 6.20
CA VAL A 13 18.13 2.75 5.00
C VAL A 13 17.61 4.15 4.69
N GLU A 14 18.51 5.10 4.47
CA GLU A 14 18.18 6.47 4.06
C GLU A 14 19.10 6.96 2.95
N VAL A 15 18.54 7.70 2.00
CA VAL A 15 19.27 8.35 0.91
C VAL A 15 19.06 9.84 1.02
N PHE A 16 20.16 10.59 0.98
CA PHE A 16 20.22 12.04 1.07
C PHE A 16 20.54 12.67 -0.29
N ASP A 17 20.12 13.92 -0.49
CA ASP A 17 20.68 14.78 -1.52
C ASP A 17 21.94 15.52 -1.02
N ALA A 18 22.51 16.38 -1.87
CA ALA A 18 23.69 17.17 -1.54
C ALA A 18 23.44 18.26 -0.46
N ASP A 19 22.18 18.64 -0.26
CA ASP A 19 21.77 19.65 0.73
C ASP A 19 21.47 19.02 2.10
N GLY A 20 21.47 17.69 2.18
CA GLY A 20 21.21 16.92 3.40
C GLY A 20 19.74 16.60 3.62
N ASN A 21 18.88 16.77 2.61
CA ASN A 21 17.48 16.35 2.70
C ASN A 21 17.37 14.85 2.41
N VAL A 22 16.50 14.16 3.15
CA VAL A 22 16.17 12.76 2.88
C VAL A 22 15.28 12.70 1.64
N ILE A 23 15.77 12.05 0.59
CA ILE A 23 15.05 11.87 -0.68
C ILE A 23 14.43 10.49 -0.81
N ALA A 24 14.92 9.50 -0.06
CA ALA A 24 14.36 8.16 -0.02
C ALA A 24 14.77 7.37 1.22
N GLY A 25 14.07 6.26 1.48
CA GLY A 25 14.52 5.26 2.45
C GLY A 25 13.43 4.29 2.88
N PHE A 26 13.79 3.23 3.56
CA PHE A 26 12.89 2.11 3.85
C PHE A 26 13.46 1.27 4.99
N TRP A 27 12.72 0.24 5.41
CA TRP A 27 13.25 -0.81 6.28
C TRP A 27 13.73 -2.01 5.47
N GLN A 28 15.04 -2.26 5.50
CA GLN A 28 15.66 -3.43 4.91
C GLN A 28 15.58 -4.63 5.88
N TYR A 29 15.01 -5.73 5.39
CA TYR A 29 14.98 -7.04 6.04
C TYR A 29 15.98 -8.06 5.47
N GLY A 30 16.83 -7.65 4.53
CA GLY A 30 17.81 -8.50 3.86
C GLY A 30 17.33 -9.09 2.53
N THR A 31 16.33 -8.46 1.88
CA THR A 31 15.68 -9.01 0.67
C THR A 31 15.71 -8.07 -0.53
N LEU A 32 15.83 -6.75 -0.31
CA LEU A 32 15.84 -5.79 -1.41
C LEU A 32 17.27 -5.62 -1.97
N SER A 33 17.45 -5.88 -3.26
CA SER A 33 18.73 -5.69 -3.95
C SER A 33 18.93 -4.25 -4.43
N TRP A 34 20.17 -3.92 -4.82
CA TRP A 34 20.47 -2.64 -5.46
C TRP A 34 19.75 -2.46 -6.79
N ASP A 35 19.62 -3.50 -7.62
CA ASP A 35 18.86 -3.44 -8.87
C ASP A 35 17.41 -2.99 -8.63
N GLU A 36 16.76 -3.57 -7.62
CA GLU A 36 15.39 -3.24 -7.28
C GLU A 36 15.28 -1.84 -6.70
N PHE A 37 16.18 -1.47 -5.79
CA PHE A 37 16.12 -0.15 -5.18
C PHE A 37 16.38 0.98 -6.19
N HIS A 38 17.31 0.81 -7.13
CA HIS A 38 17.53 1.75 -8.24
C HIS A 38 16.27 1.88 -9.12
N SER A 39 15.60 0.76 -9.41
CA SER A 39 14.35 0.75 -10.16
C SER A 39 13.23 1.51 -9.44
N TYR A 40 13.14 1.39 -8.10
CA TYR A 40 12.13 2.07 -7.29
C TYR A 40 12.40 3.57 -7.19
N LEU A 41 13.66 3.98 -6.99
CA LEU A 41 14.05 5.39 -7.00
C LEU A 41 13.68 6.06 -8.33
N SER A 42 13.86 5.35 -9.45
CA SER A 42 13.49 5.86 -10.78
C SER A 42 11.99 6.16 -10.93
N GLN A 43 11.14 5.67 -10.03
CA GLN A 43 9.70 5.96 -10.04
C GLN A 43 9.35 7.34 -9.47
N PHE A 44 10.21 7.91 -8.61
CA PHE A 44 9.89 9.15 -7.90
C PHE A 44 11.02 10.19 -7.83
N VAL A 45 12.25 9.83 -8.19
CA VAL A 45 13.38 10.76 -8.27
C VAL A 45 13.40 11.44 -9.64
N ILE A 46 13.45 12.78 -9.63
CA ILE A 46 13.54 13.61 -10.82
C ILE A 46 14.87 14.37 -10.77
N THR A 47 15.70 14.20 -11.78
CA THR A 47 17.00 14.87 -11.89
C THR A 47 17.23 15.37 -13.32
N GLY A 48 18.03 16.44 -13.46
CA GLY A 48 18.43 16.97 -14.77
C GLY A 48 19.56 16.18 -15.45
N SER A 49 20.09 15.15 -14.81
CA SER A 49 21.23 14.34 -15.28
C SER A 49 21.17 12.94 -14.68
N ARG A 50 21.99 12.01 -15.19
CA ARG A 50 22.15 10.68 -14.59
C ARG A 50 22.63 10.80 -13.15
N TRP A 51 22.17 9.89 -12.31
CA TRP A 51 22.51 9.82 -10.89
C TRP A 51 23.16 8.48 -10.52
N SER A 52 23.75 8.43 -9.35
CA SER A 52 24.36 7.25 -8.75
C SER A 52 24.30 7.37 -7.23
N ILE A 53 24.23 6.23 -6.54
CA ILE A 53 24.14 6.16 -5.07
C ILE A 53 25.52 5.84 -4.52
N PHE A 54 25.93 6.51 -3.45
CA PHE A 54 27.15 6.23 -2.72
C PHE A 54 26.82 6.00 -1.26
N GLN A 55 27.60 5.18 -0.56
CA GLN A 55 27.59 5.18 0.90
C GLN A 55 27.86 6.60 1.41
N TYR A 56 27.27 6.96 2.55
CA TYR A 56 27.39 8.31 3.09
C TYR A 56 27.55 8.30 4.59
N ASP A 57 28.57 9.01 5.06
CA ASP A 57 28.73 9.35 6.47
C ASP A 57 28.15 10.75 6.68
N THR A 58 26.97 10.84 7.30
CA THR A 58 26.29 12.12 7.58
C THR A 58 27.02 12.97 8.61
N VAL A 59 27.83 12.37 9.49
CA VAL A 59 28.59 13.06 10.55
C VAL A 59 29.80 13.75 9.94
N GLN A 60 30.57 13.03 9.12
CA GLN A 60 31.75 13.56 8.45
C GLN A 60 31.42 14.28 7.14
N LYS A 61 30.18 14.15 6.66
CA LYS A 61 29.72 14.61 5.33
C LYS A 61 30.59 14.07 4.20
N GLN A 62 31.02 12.81 4.31
CA GLN A 62 31.90 12.17 3.34
C GLN A 62 31.16 11.07 2.56
N ARG A 63 31.37 11.05 1.24
CA ARG A 63 30.92 9.95 0.39
C ARG A 63 31.88 8.77 0.52
N GLY A 64 31.32 7.58 0.56
CA GLY A 64 32.03 6.31 0.52
C GLY A 64 31.95 5.65 -0.86
N VAL A 65 31.84 4.32 -0.85
CA VAL A 65 31.86 3.47 -2.04
C VAL A 65 30.60 3.66 -2.88
N LEU A 66 30.76 3.58 -4.20
CA LEU A 66 29.66 3.58 -5.17
C LEU A 66 28.81 2.30 -5.02
N CYS A 67 27.49 2.49 -4.90
CA CYS A 67 26.51 1.42 -4.82
C CYS A 67 25.87 1.21 -6.20
N GLN A 68 26.50 0.35 -7.02
CA GLN A 68 26.03 0.05 -8.38
C GLN A 68 24.74 -0.78 -8.37
N PRO A 69 23.89 -0.66 -9.41
CA PRO A 69 22.81 -1.62 -9.65
C PRO A 69 23.40 -3.03 -9.72
N SER A 70 22.88 -3.92 -8.87
CA SER A 70 23.33 -5.29 -8.77
C SER A 70 22.36 -6.16 -7.97
N PRO A 71 22.51 -7.50 -8.03
CA PRO A 71 21.72 -8.41 -7.20
C PRO A 71 22.16 -8.41 -5.73
N GLN A 72 23.17 -7.62 -5.33
CA GLN A 72 23.58 -7.55 -3.93
C GLN A 72 22.54 -6.80 -3.11
N ILE A 73 22.30 -7.29 -1.88
CA ILE A 73 21.35 -6.71 -0.95
C ILE A 73 21.83 -5.35 -0.43
N VAL A 74 20.94 -4.36 -0.47
CA VAL A 74 21.18 -3.03 0.12
C VAL A 74 21.42 -3.22 1.62
N GLN A 75 22.51 -2.68 2.15
CA GLN A 75 22.78 -2.80 3.59
C GLN A 75 22.06 -1.67 4.36
N PRO A 76 21.65 -1.90 5.61
CA PRO A 76 21.23 -0.81 6.48
C PRO A 76 22.33 0.26 6.57
N GLY A 77 21.94 1.54 6.48
CA GLY A 77 22.89 2.65 6.48
C GLY A 77 22.38 3.90 5.77
N GLN A 78 23.28 4.87 5.68
CA GLN A 78 23.04 6.16 5.05
C GLN A 78 23.77 6.23 3.72
N TYR A 79 23.10 6.84 2.75
CA TYR A 79 23.55 6.93 1.37
C TYR A 79 23.32 8.32 0.81
N ILE A 80 24.02 8.69 -0.24
CA ILE A 80 23.85 9.98 -0.91
C ILE A 80 23.69 9.78 -2.42
N LEU A 81 22.76 10.52 -3.02
CA LEU A 81 22.54 10.54 -4.45
C LEU A 81 23.32 11.69 -5.08
N LEU A 82 24.23 11.35 -5.99
CA LEU A 82 25.13 12.27 -6.68
C LEU A 82 25.13 11.96 -8.18
N THR A 83 25.84 12.77 -8.97
CA THR A 83 26.21 12.37 -10.34
C THR A 83 27.15 11.16 -10.32
N PRO A 84 27.30 10.40 -11.43
CA PRO A 84 28.25 9.29 -11.51
C PRO A 84 29.71 9.69 -11.21
N ALA A 85 30.08 10.94 -11.48
CA ALA A 85 31.40 11.50 -11.16
C ALA A 85 31.54 11.90 -9.67
N GLY A 86 30.49 11.76 -8.86
CA GLY A 86 30.47 12.14 -7.45
C GLY A 86 30.23 13.62 -7.18
N GLY A 87 29.85 14.42 -8.18
CA GLY A 87 29.43 15.81 -8.01
C GLY A 87 27.96 15.93 -7.59
N SER A 88 27.63 17.02 -6.88
CA SER A 88 26.26 17.33 -6.47
C SER A 88 25.30 17.43 -7.65
N ILE A 89 24.05 17.02 -7.43
CA ILE A 89 22.98 17.09 -8.41
C ILE A 89 21.72 17.62 -7.73
N ARG A 90 20.96 18.45 -8.42
CA ARG A 90 19.63 18.86 -7.97
C ARG A 90 18.68 17.67 -8.07
N VAL A 91 18.02 17.35 -6.96
CA VAL A 91 17.04 16.27 -6.86
C VAL A 91 15.68 16.89 -6.55
N ASP A 92 14.72 16.66 -7.43
CA ASP A 92 13.32 16.93 -7.16
C ASP A 92 12.59 15.58 -7.00
N LEU A 93 11.45 15.57 -6.30
CA LEU A 93 10.63 14.36 -6.12
C LEU A 93 9.30 14.51 -6.85
N VAL A 94 8.77 13.41 -7.40
CA VAL A 94 7.44 13.37 -7.99
C VAL A 94 6.41 13.84 -6.96
N ALA A 95 5.61 14.87 -7.30
CA ALA A 95 4.62 15.48 -6.40
C ALA A 95 3.27 14.72 -6.32
N ARG A 96 3.23 13.47 -6.80
CA ARG A 96 1.98 12.68 -6.83
C ARG A 96 1.53 12.34 -5.41
N PRO A 97 0.30 12.69 -4.99
CA PRO A 97 -0.19 12.28 -3.68
C PRO A 97 -0.39 10.77 -3.63
N VAL A 98 -0.12 10.16 -2.47
CA VAL A 98 -0.50 8.78 -2.22
C VAL A 98 -2.01 8.71 -2.02
N ARG A 99 -2.61 7.62 -2.50
CA ARG A 99 -4.03 7.35 -2.29
C ARG A 99 -4.27 7.06 -0.81
N LEU A 100 -5.02 7.92 -0.12
CA LEU A 100 -5.41 7.64 1.27
C LEU A 100 -6.41 6.48 1.32
N ARG A 101 -6.27 5.62 2.32
CA ARG A 101 -7.20 4.53 2.64
C ARG A 101 -7.62 4.67 4.09
N ILE A 102 -8.87 4.34 4.36
CA ILE A 102 -9.37 4.21 5.72
C ILE A 102 -9.27 2.74 6.11
N PRO A 103 -8.65 2.41 7.25
CA PRO A 103 -8.69 1.08 7.80
C PRO A 103 -10.14 0.59 7.87
N THR A 104 -10.41 -0.55 7.24
CA THR A 104 -11.77 -1.08 7.27
C THR A 104 -12.11 -1.57 8.69
N HIS A 105 -12.95 -0.83 9.43
CA HIS A 105 -13.47 -1.29 10.72
C HIS A 105 -14.25 -2.59 10.52
N SER A 106 -13.72 -3.67 11.09
CA SER A 106 -14.21 -5.04 10.89
C SER A 106 -15.43 -5.42 11.74
N ASN A 107 -16.17 -4.47 12.30
CA ASN A 107 -17.24 -4.76 13.26
C ASN A 107 -18.66 -4.45 12.80
N THR A 108 -18.87 -3.93 11.58
CA THR A 108 -20.24 -3.85 11.06
C THR A 108 -20.75 -5.27 10.76
N PRO A 109 -21.85 -5.71 11.39
CA PRO A 109 -22.44 -7.01 11.14
C PRO A 109 -22.64 -7.19 9.64
N ALA A 110 -22.24 -8.36 9.16
CA ALA A 110 -22.35 -8.78 7.78
C ALA A 110 -23.77 -8.53 7.24
N ARG A 111 -23.97 -7.43 6.52
CA ARG A 111 -24.65 -7.58 5.25
C ARG A 111 -23.64 -8.30 4.36
N GLU A 112 -24.03 -9.46 3.84
CA GLU A 112 -23.20 -10.30 2.98
C GLU A 112 -22.77 -9.52 1.75
N HIS A 113 -21.66 -8.79 1.87
CA HIS A 113 -21.03 -8.20 0.72
C HIS A 113 -20.43 -9.35 -0.09
N TYR A 114 -20.98 -9.58 -1.28
CA TYR A 114 -20.63 -10.69 -2.17
C TYR A 114 -19.11 -10.90 -2.31
N TYR A 115 -18.33 -9.83 -2.40
CA TYR A 115 -16.87 -9.90 -2.50
C TYR A 115 -16.21 -10.65 -1.33
N ARG A 116 -16.71 -10.51 -0.09
CA ARG A 116 -16.13 -11.18 1.08
C ARG A 116 -16.36 -12.69 1.02
N SER A 117 -17.58 -13.08 0.71
CA SER A 117 -17.95 -14.50 0.59
C SER A 117 -17.22 -15.15 -0.58
N ARG A 118 -17.18 -14.47 -1.73
CA ARG A 118 -16.48 -14.95 -2.93
C ARG A 118 -14.97 -15.01 -2.73
N GLY A 119 -14.36 -13.99 -2.15
CA GLY A 119 -12.92 -13.97 -1.83
C GLY A 119 -12.52 -15.09 -0.86
N ARG A 120 -13.30 -15.30 0.20
CA ARG A 120 -13.09 -16.41 1.15
C ARG A 120 -13.22 -17.77 0.49
N ALA A 121 -14.25 -17.96 -0.34
CA ALA A 121 -14.49 -19.21 -1.05
C ALA A 121 -13.38 -19.54 -2.05
N ARG A 122 -12.87 -18.52 -2.76
CA ARG A 122 -11.74 -18.65 -3.69
C ARG A 122 -10.44 -18.96 -2.95
N ASP A 123 -10.12 -18.20 -1.91
CA ASP A 123 -8.79 -18.24 -1.29
C ASP A 123 -8.65 -19.37 -0.26
N GLY A 124 -9.65 -19.58 0.60
CA GLY A 124 -9.61 -20.58 1.68
C GLY A 124 -8.52 -20.40 2.75
N LYS A 125 -7.60 -19.44 2.57
CA LYS A 125 -6.44 -19.16 3.42
C LYS A 125 -6.01 -17.70 3.29
N CYS A 126 -5.12 -17.26 4.19
CA CYS A 126 -4.34 -16.04 3.94
C CYS A 126 -3.41 -16.27 2.75
N LEU A 127 -3.52 -15.45 1.70
CA LEU A 127 -2.70 -15.60 0.49
C LEU A 127 -1.23 -15.23 0.71
N ILE A 128 -0.91 -14.52 1.80
CA ILE A 128 0.47 -14.15 2.15
C ILE A 128 1.13 -15.25 3.00
N THR A 129 0.52 -15.57 4.13
CA THR A 129 1.12 -16.47 5.15
C THR A 129 0.70 -17.93 5.00
N GLY A 130 -0.28 -18.24 4.15
CA GLY A 130 -0.85 -19.58 4.01
C GLY A 130 -1.76 -20.00 5.17
N LEU A 131 -2.01 -19.14 6.16
CA LEU A 131 -2.83 -19.48 7.32
C LEU A 131 -4.24 -19.93 6.89
N GLN A 132 -4.54 -21.19 7.15
CA GLN A 132 -5.90 -21.75 7.08
C GLN A 132 -6.56 -21.70 8.45
N THR A 133 -7.88 -21.50 8.49
CA THR A 133 -8.63 -21.51 9.74
C THR A 133 -10.08 -21.90 9.48
N LEU A 134 -10.67 -22.62 10.44
CA LEU A 134 -12.09 -22.94 10.45
C LEU A 134 -12.95 -21.68 10.69
N THR A 135 -12.37 -20.61 11.24
CA THR A 135 -13.12 -19.39 11.60
C THR A 135 -12.65 -18.20 10.79
N PHE A 136 -13.58 -17.51 10.14
CA PHE A 136 -13.26 -16.29 9.38
C PHE A 136 -12.85 -15.09 10.25
N ARG A 137 -12.76 -15.23 11.59
CA ARG A 137 -12.30 -14.15 12.48
C ARG A 137 -10.82 -13.81 12.30
N ARG A 138 -10.00 -14.80 11.92
CA ARG A 138 -8.55 -14.62 11.72
C ARG A 138 -8.19 -14.23 10.28
N LEU A 139 -9.18 -14.16 9.39
CA LEU A 139 -9.01 -13.83 7.98
C LEU A 139 -9.90 -12.67 7.57
N LYS A 140 -9.31 -11.66 6.93
CA LYS A 140 -10.05 -10.53 6.36
C LYS A 140 -9.87 -10.52 4.85
N VAL A 141 -10.95 -10.27 4.11
CA VAL A 141 -10.88 -10.04 2.66
C VAL A 141 -10.70 -8.55 2.46
N ALA A 142 -9.55 -8.17 1.91
CA ALA A 142 -9.16 -6.80 1.66
C ALA A 142 -9.22 -6.51 0.16
N HIS A 143 -9.68 -5.33 -0.20
CA HIS A 143 -9.50 -4.82 -1.56
C HIS A 143 -8.03 -4.50 -1.83
N ILE A 144 -7.56 -4.77 -3.04
CA ILE A 144 -6.23 -4.36 -3.52
C ILE A 144 -6.28 -2.88 -3.84
N PHE A 145 -7.23 -2.48 -4.70
CA PHE A 145 -7.59 -1.10 -4.98
C PHE A 145 -8.81 -0.70 -4.14
N PRO A 146 -8.71 0.35 -3.32
CA PRO A 146 -9.75 0.69 -2.35
C PRO A 146 -11.04 1.15 -3.01
N ARG A 147 -12.16 0.63 -2.50
CA ARG A 147 -13.51 0.95 -2.97
C ARG A 147 -13.84 2.44 -2.93
N ALA A 148 -13.36 3.17 -1.92
CA ALA A 148 -13.61 4.60 -1.74
C ALA A 148 -13.12 5.48 -2.91
N HIS A 149 -12.29 4.93 -3.81
CA HIS A 149 -11.71 5.64 -4.96
C HIS A 149 -12.32 5.18 -6.29
N ASP A 150 -13.63 4.89 -6.33
CA ASP A 150 -14.35 4.40 -7.50
C ASP A 150 -14.19 5.30 -8.75
N ALA A 151 -14.17 6.61 -8.58
CA ALA A 151 -13.92 7.55 -9.67
C ALA A 151 -12.51 7.40 -10.28
N GLU A 152 -11.48 7.20 -9.43
CA GLU A 152 -10.12 6.94 -9.92
C GLU A 152 -10.04 5.58 -10.61
N TRP A 153 -10.69 4.56 -10.04
CA TRP A 153 -10.80 3.22 -10.60
C TRP A 153 -11.38 3.23 -12.02
N ILE A 154 -12.51 3.94 -12.22
CA ILE A 154 -13.16 4.11 -13.52
C ILE A 154 -12.24 4.86 -14.48
N ARG A 155 -11.65 5.99 -14.05
CA ARG A 155 -10.75 6.80 -14.89
C ARG A 155 -9.52 6.02 -15.36
N LYS A 156 -9.02 5.09 -14.55
CA LYS A 156 -7.91 4.20 -14.91
C LYS A 156 -8.31 3.06 -15.86
N GLY A 157 -9.60 2.90 -16.15
CA GLY A 157 -10.10 1.87 -17.06
C GLY A 157 -10.04 0.46 -16.48
N TYR A 158 -9.99 0.31 -15.16
CA TYR A 158 -10.00 -1.02 -14.55
C TYR A 158 -11.28 -1.82 -14.79
N PRO A 159 -12.50 -1.23 -14.84
CA PRO A 159 -13.72 -2.02 -15.11
C PRO A 159 -13.63 -2.87 -16.40
N SER A 160 -13.00 -2.34 -17.45
CA SER A 160 -12.83 -3.05 -18.73
C SER A 160 -11.74 -4.14 -18.69
N LYS A 161 -10.90 -4.17 -17.65
CA LYS A 161 -9.84 -5.17 -17.47
C LYS A 161 -10.28 -6.34 -16.60
N ILE A 162 -11.40 -6.21 -15.89
CA ILE A 162 -11.98 -7.29 -15.09
C ILE A 162 -12.61 -8.33 -16.01
N THR A 163 -12.11 -9.55 -15.89
CA THR A 163 -12.55 -10.76 -16.60
C THR A 163 -13.37 -11.71 -15.73
N ASP A 164 -13.55 -11.39 -14.44
CA ASP A 164 -14.50 -12.05 -13.53
C ASP A 164 -15.87 -12.19 -14.18
N THR A 165 -16.37 -13.42 -14.20
CA THR A 165 -17.59 -13.85 -14.91
C THR A 165 -18.82 -13.93 -14.02
N ALA A 166 -18.70 -13.58 -12.75
CA ALA A 166 -19.86 -13.53 -11.86
C ALA A 166 -20.90 -12.49 -12.32
N ASP A 167 -22.09 -12.59 -11.75
CA ASP A 167 -23.13 -11.58 -11.96
C ASP A 167 -22.64 -10.19 -11.56
N GLU A 168 -22.96 -9.18 -12.37
CA GLU A 168 -22.49 -7.80 -12.16
C GLU A 168 -22.90 -7.23 -10.80
N ALA A 169 -24.07 -7.61 -10.28
CA ALA A 169 -24.51 -7.21 -8.94
C ALA A 169 -23.59 -7.77 -7.84
N CYS A 170 -22.95 -8.93 -8.08
CA CYS A 170 -21.97 -9.52 -7.18
C CYS A 170 -20.57 -8.88 -7.28
N MET A 171 -20.35 -8.02 -8.27
CA MET A 171 -19.06 -7.36 -8.54
C MET A 171 -19.08 -5.86 -8.23
N GLY A 172 -20.13 -5.33 -7.60
CA GLY A 172 -20.22 -3.90 -7.30
C GLY A 172 -20.76 -3.09 -8.49
N GLY A 173 -21.65 -3.70 -9.27
CA GLY A 173 -22.32 -3.07 -10.40
C GLY A 173 -21.38 -2.85 -11.60
N PRO A 174 -21.71 -1.89 -12.49
CA PRO A 174 -20.93 -1.62 -13.70
C PRO A 174 -19.46 -1.27 -13.45
N SER A 175 -19.15 -0.79 -12.23
CA SER A 175 -17.78 -0.50 -11.82
C SER A 175 -16.91 -1.76 -11.71
N LYS A 176 -17.52 -2.92 -11.39
CA LYS A 176 -16.81 -4.17 -11.08
C LYS A 176 -15.78 -4.08 -9.95
N ILE A 177 -15.84 -3.04 -9.10
CA ILE A 177 -14.83 -2.77 -8.07
C ILE A 177 -14.78 -3.83 -6.96
N ASP A 178 -15.87 -4.57 -6.78
CA ASP A 178 -16.01 -5.67 -5.83
C ASP A 178 -15.74 -7.04 -6.47
N SER A 179 -15.20 -7.07 -7.69
CA SER A 179 -14.73 -8.30 -8.33
C SER A 179 -13.72 -9.04 -7.45
N VAL A 180 -13.72 -10.39 -7.54
CA VAL A 180 -12.70 -11.20 -6.85
C VAL A 180 -11.28 -10.82 -7.28
N GLN A 181 -11.10 -10.37 -8.52
CA GLN A 181 -9.78 -9.97 -9.02
C GLN A 181 -9.23 -8.70 -8.35
N ASN A 182 -10.06 -7.92 -7.65
CA ASN A 182 -9.66 -6.76 -6.87
C ASN A 182 -9.57 -7.05 -5.35
N VAL A 183 -9.62 -8.32 -4.92
CA VAL A 183 -9.55 -8.64 -3.49
C VAL A 183 -8.61 -9.81 -3.21
N ILE A 184 -8.04 -9.81 -2.00
CA ILE A 184 -7.24 -10.92 -1.45
C ILE A 184 -7.60 -11.17 0.01
N THR A 185 -7.48 -12.42 0.44
CA THR A 185 -7.65 -12.80 1.84
C THR A 185 -6.33 -12.71 2.59
N LEU A 186 -6.34 -11.96 3.69
CA LEU A 186 -5.19 -11.69 4.56
C LEU A 186 -5.41 -12.22 5.97
N ARG A 187 -4.32 -12.44 6.71
CA ARG A 187 -4.35 -12.60 8.17
C ARG A 187 -4.91 -11.30 8.77
N SER A 188 -5.79 -11.40 9.75
CA SER A 188 -6.61 -10.27 10.22
C SER A 188 -5.81 -9.07 10.74
N ASP A 189 -4.63 -9.33 11.30
CA ASP A 189 -3.66 -8.34 11.80
C ASP A 189 -2.86 -7.63 10.70
N LEU A 190 -2.76 -8.22 9.51
CA LEU A 190 -2.07 -7.59 8.36
C LEU A 190 -2.96 -6.61 7.60
N HIS A 191 -4.25 -6.53 7.95
CA HIS A 191 -5.22 -5.75 7.20
C HIS A 191 -4.93 -4.25 7.28
N ASP A 192 -4.55 -3.76 8.45
CA ASP A 192 -4.26 -2.34 8.65
C ASP A 192 -2.94 -1.97 7.97
N ALA A 193 -1.92 -2.84 8.06
CA ALA A 193 -0.66 -2.70 7.32
C ALA A 193 -0.89 -2.69 5.79
N TRP A 194 -1.82 -3.50 5.28
CA TRP A 194 -2.21 -3.50 3.87
C TRP A 194 -2.94 -2.21 3.47
N ASP A 195 -3.91 -1.75 4.27
CA ASP A 195 -4.60 -0.49 4.02
C ASP A 195 -3.62 0.70 4.11
N ASN A 196 -2.60 0.62 4.96
CA ASN A 196 -1.55 1.63 5.07
C ASN A 196 -0.41 1.48 4.06
N TYR A 197 -0.48 0.53 3.14
CA TYR A 197 0.57 0.24 2.15
C TYR A 197 1.95 -0.05 2.76
N GLU A 198 2.02 -0.52 4.00
CA GLU A 198 3.27 -0.87 4.70
C GLU A 198 3.99 -2.05 4.04
N PHE A 199 3.25 -2.86 3.28
CA PHE A 199 3.81 -3.87 2.39
C PHE A 199 3.02 -3.93 1.09
N GLY A 200 3.63 -4.49 0.06
CA GLY A 200 2.99 -4.74 -1.23
C GLY A 200 3.49 -6.03 -1.88
N VAL A 201 2.82 -6.45 -2.94
CA VAL A 201 3.18 -7.63 -3.75
C VAL A 201 3.62 -7.17 -5.13
N ASN A 202 4.77 -7.66 -5.61
CA ASN A 202 5.25 -7.35 -6.95
C ASN A 202 5.11 -8.58 -7.88
N PRO A 203 4.09 -8.62 -8.77
CA PRO A 203 3.92 -9.70 -9.75
C PRO A 203 5.14 -9.91 -10.65
N ASN A 204 5.86 -8.84 -11.00
CA ASN A 204 7.06 -8.91 -11.86
C ASN A 204 8.26 -9.57 -11.17
N ASN A 205 8.17 -9.82 -9.87
CA ASN A 205 9.18 -10.52 -9.10
C ASN A 205 8.57 -11.74 -8.40
N ASN A 206 7.96 -12.62 -9.21
CA ASN A 206 7.34 -13.86 -8.76
C ASN A 206 6.29 -13.67 -7.64
N TYR A 207 5.59 -12.52 -7.62
CA TYR A 207 4.67 -12.15 -6.55
C TYR A 207 5.30 -12.06 -5.16
N ARG A 208 6.57 -11.67 -5.08
CA ARG A 208 7.24 -11.45 -3.80
C ARG A 208 6.62 -10.28 -3.04
N VAL A 209 6.48 -10.48 -1.74
CA VAL A 209 6.03 -9.49 -0.75
C VAL A 209 7.23 -8.65 -0.34
N THR A 210 7.10 -7.33 -0.44
CA THR A 210 8.08 -6.37 0.09
C THR A 210 7.41 -5.56 1.17
N ALA A 211 7.95 -5.60 2.38
CA ALA A 211 7.59 -4.67 3.44
C ALA A 211 8.49 -3.43 3.36
N PHE A 212 7.88 -2.24 3.41
CA PHE A 212 8.58 -0.97 3.29
C PHE A 212 8.96 -0.38 4.65
N THR A 213 8.26 -0.76 5.71
CA THR A 213 8.43 -0.28 7.09
C THR A 213 8.84 -1.41 8.04
N ASN A 214 9.34 -1.03 9.21
CA ASN A 214 9.62 -1.95 10.32
C ASN A 214 8.32 -2.64 10.82
N GLY A 215 8.43 -3.80 11.47
CA GLY A 215 7.30 -4.52 12.09
C GLY A 215 6.66 -5.62 11.25
N ASN A 216 7.05 -5.79 9.99
CA ASN A 216 6.47 -6.75 9.03
C ASN A 216 7.49 -7.84 8.61
N ALA A 217 8.44 -8.18 9.50
CA ALA A 217 9.51 -9.14 9.24
C ALA A 217 9.00 -10.55 8.89
N ASP A 218 7.87 -10.96 9.46
CA ASP A 218 7.30 -12.30 9.31
C ASP A 218 6.66 -12.53 7.93
N ILE A 219 6.37 -11.46 7.19
CA ILE A 219 5.79 -11.53 5.83
C ILE A 219 6.76 -11.10 4.73
N ASN A 220 7.81 -10.35 5.05
CA ASN A 220 8.71 -9.83 4.05
C ASN A 220 9.48 -10.97 3.33
N GLY A 221 9.51 -10.93 2.00
CA GLY A 221 10.16 -11.95 1.18
C GLY A 221 9.33 -13.22 0.95
N LEU A 222 8.16 -13.35 1.58
CA LEU A 222 7.17 -14.37 1.18
C LEU A 222 6.65 -14.09 -0.23
N HIS A 223 5.94 -15.05 -0.81
CA HIS A 223 5.33 -14.91 -2.14
C HIS A 223 3.82 -15.11 -2.03
N LEU A 224 3.05 -14.31 -2.77
CA LEU A 224 1.59 -14.45 -2.82
C LEU A 224 1.21 -15.83 -3.37
N GLN A 225 0.46 -16.60 -2.59
CA GLN A 225 0.15 -17.99 -2.89
C GLN A 225 -1.07 -18.10 -3.79
N LEU A 226 -0.85 -18.31 -5.08
CA LEU A 226 -1.92 -18.36 -6.08
C LEU A 226 -2.07 -19.73 -6.76
N ASP A 227 -1.30 -20.74 -6.36
CA ASP A 227 -1.21 -22.05 -7.04
C ASP A 227 -2.55 -22.79 -7.12
N HIS A 228 -3.45 -22.53 -6.17
CA HIS A 228 -4.78 -23.14 -6.08
C HIS A 228 -5.86 -22.41 -6.90
N ILE A 229 -5.54 -21.26 -7.50
CA ILE A 229 -6.47 -20.46 -8.30
C ILE A 229 -6.13 -20.65 -9.78
N GLU A 230 -6.56 -21.77 -10.36
CA GLU A 230 -6.24 -22.14 -11.73
C GLU A 230 -6.97 -21.27 -12.76
N ASP A 231 -8.21 -20.86 -12.47
CA ASP A 231 -9.02 -20.03 -13.35
C ASP A 231 -8.48 -18.59 -13.39
N PRO A 232 -7.98 -18.10 -14.55
CA PRO A 232 -7.44 -16.75 -14.68
C PRO A 232 -8.49 -15.66 -14.43
N THR A 233 -9.79 -15.93 -14.64
CA THR A 233 -10.87 -14.97 -14.37
C THR A 233 -11.10 -14.73 -12.87
N MET A 234 -10.57 -15.63 -12.03
CA MET A 234 -10.68 -15.57 -10.57
C MET A 234 -9.41 -15.05 -9.90
N ARG A 235 -8.27 -15.03 -10.61
CA ARG A 235 -6.97 -14.60 -10.05
C ARG A 235 -6.97 -13.09 -9.78
N PRO A 236 -6.35 -12.63 -8.67
CA PRO A 236 -6.08 -11.21 -8.47
C PRO A 236 -5.42 -10.58 -9.70
N LEU A 237 -5.90 -9.41 -10.11
CA LEU A 237 -5.38 -8.74 -11.31
C LEU A 237 -4.00 -8.14 -11.02
N ASP A 238 -2.98 -8.57 -11.75
CA ASP A 238 -1.59 -8.14 -11.56
C ASP A 238 -1.43 -6.62 -11.59
N GLU A 239 -2.14 -5.94 -12.48
CA GLU A 239 -2.10 -4.47 -12.55
C GLU A 239 -2.55 -3.77 -11.27
N LEU A 240 -3.46 -4.39 -10.51
CA LEU A 240 -3.93 -3.85 -9.23
C LEU A 240 -2.89 -4.06 -8.15
N LEU A 241 -2.23 -5.24 -8.15
CA LEU A 241 -1.11 -5.51 -7.25
C LEU A 241 0.05 -4.55 -7.50
N ILE A 242 0.37 -4.27 -8.77
CA ILE A 242 1.37 -3.27 -9.17
C ILE A 242 0.95 -1.88 -8.70
N ASP A 243 -0.32 -1.47 -8.90
CA ASP A 243 -0.80 -0.16 -8.43
C ASP A 243 -0.66 -0.02 -6.92
N HIS A 244 -1.06 -1.04 -6.15
CA HIS A 244 -0.91 -1.09 -4.70
C HIS A 244 0.56 -1.01 -4.28
N PHE A 245 1.43 -1.79 -4.91
CA PHE A 245 2.86 -1.79 -4.66
C PHE A 245 3.48 -0.40 -4.87
N MET A 246 3.08 0.28 -5.93
CA MET A 246 3.52 1.65 -6.23
C MET A 246 3.04 2.66 -5.18
N GLN A 247 1.84 2.50 -4.61
CA GLN A 247 1.41 3.34 -3.49
C GLN A 247 2.34 3.16 -2.27
N GLY A 248 2.76 1.92 -1.97
CA GLY A 248 3.73 1.66 -0.90
C GLY A 248 5.09 2.31 -1.14
N ILE A 249 5.60 2.24 -2.37
CA ILE A 249 6.83 2.96 -2.76
C ILE A 249 6.66 4.47 -2.53
N PHE A 250 5.58 5.08 -3.04
CA PHE A 250 5.38 6.52 -2.91
C PHE A 250 5.14 6.96 -1.45
N LYS A 251 4.50 6.12 -0.64
CA LYS A 251 4.16 6.43 0.74
C LYS A 251 5.35 6.30 1.66
N HIS A 252 6.10 5.21 1.56
CA HIS A 252 7.11 4.85 2.56
C HIS A 252 8.53 5.06 2.07
N MET A 253 8.77 4.92 0.77
CA MET A 253 10.12 5.02 0.20
C MET A 253 10.52 6.41 -0.26
N ARG A 254 9.56 7.26 -0.64
CA ARG A 254 9.84 8.60 -1.16
C ARG A 254 10.03 9.60 -0.02
N GLY A 255 11.11 10.39 -0.10
CA GLY A 255 11.43 11.43 0.87
C GLY A 255 11.56 10.85 2.29
N VAL A 256 10.98 11.56 3.27
CA VAL A 256 10.86 11.12 4.67
C VAL A 256 9.70 10.13 4.91
N GLY A 257 8.95 9.79 3.86
CA GLY A 257 7.66 9.08 3.96
C GLY A 257 6.49 10.04 4.20
N GLU A 258 5.27 9.60 3.88
CA GLU A 258 4.05 10.32 4.22
C GLU A 258 3.58 9.95 5.63
N PRO A 259 2.95 10.88 6.38
CA PRO A 259 2.49 10.61 7.74
C PRO A 259 1.53 9.41 7.78
N GLU A 260 1.77 8.50 8.71
CA GLU A 260 0.79 7.51 9.10
C GLU A 260 -0.33 8.21 9.89
N TRP A 261 -1.57 7.92 9.54
CA TRP A 261 -2.65 8.14 10.50
C TRP A 261 -2.40 7.20 11.66
N LYS A 262 -2.35 7.72 12.88
CA LYS A 262 -2.15 6.86 14.03
C LYS A 262 -3.41 6.05 14.26
N TYR A 263 -3.23 4.82 14.74
CA TYR A 263 -4.35 3.99 15.19
C TYR A 263 -5.24 4.75 16.17
N GLU A 264 -4.65 5.58 17.05
CA GLU A 264 -5.33 6.47 18.00
C GLU A 264 -6.21 7.51 17.29
N ASP A 265 -5.70 8.16 16.23
CA ASP A 265 -6.45 9.15 15.45
C ASP A 265 -7.64 8.49 14.71
N TYR A 266 -7.48 7.23 14.29
CA TYR A 266 -8.55 6.46 13.64
C TYR A 266 -9.58 5.94 14.64
N ASP A 267 -9.16 5.31 15.75
CA ASP A 267 -10.09 4.79 16.77
C ASP A 267 -10.87 5.95 17.41
N ASP A 268 -10.27 7.11 17.66
CA ASP A 268 -11.01 8.24 18.21
C ASP A 268 -12.13 8.73 17.28
N VAL A 269 -12.07 8.39 15.99
CA VAL A 269 -12.96 8.94 14.96
C VAL A 269 -14.00 7.93 14.46
N PHE A 270 -13.66 6.64 14.38
CA PHE A 270 -14.46 5.63 13.67
C PHE A 270 -14.85 4.41 14.51
N ARG A 271 -14.54 4.39 15.82
CA ARG A 271 -14.52 3.23 16.75
C ARG A 271 -15.76 2.35 16.89
N ASP A 272 -16.88 2.67 16.27
CA ASP A 272 -18.09 1.84 16.31
C ASP A 272 -18.94 1.92 15.03
N GLY A 273 -18.38 2.43 13.94
CA GLY A 273 -19.16 2.70 12.74
C GLY A 273 -19.99 3.99 12.83
N SER A 274 -19.86 4.79 13.89
CA SER A 274 -20.26 6.20 13.89
C SER A 274 -19.14 7.10 13.33
N PHE A 275 -19.39 8.40 13.31
CA PHE A 275 -18.41 9.43 13.02
C PHE A 275 -18.35 10.35 14.25
N ASP A 276 -17.27 10.29 15.02
CA ASP A 276 -17.08 11.26 16.10
C ASP A 276 -16.52 12.56 15.51
N LEU A 277 -17.42 13.50 15.19
CA LEU A 277 -17.06 14.81 14.65
C LEU A 277 -16.57 15.82 15.71
N THR A 278 -16.42 15.41 16.97
CA THR A 278 -16.17 16.34 18.08
C THR A 278 -14.71 16.75 18.24
N ASN A 279 -13.77 16.08 17.54
CA ASN A 279 -12.35 16.40 17.62
C ASN A 279 -11.92 17.38 16.50
N PRO A 280 -11.90 18.72 16.77
CA PRO A 280 -11.55 19.70 15.74
C PRO A 280 -10.10 19.55 15.26
N LYS A 281 -9.20 18.95 16.07
CA LYS A 281 -7.81 18.70 15.66
C LYS A 281 -7.70 17.73 14.49
N ILE A 282 -8.72 16.92 14.27
CA ILE A 282 -8.80 16.01 13.12
C ILE A 282 -9.61 16.68 12.02
N TRP A 283 -10.83 17.13 12.31
CA TRP A 283 -11.79 17.55 11.26
C TRP A 283 -11.57 18.94 10.68
N GLU A 284 -10.81 19.81 11.33
CA GLU A 284 -10.45 21.10 10.74
C GLU A 284 -9.28 20.97 9.76
N THR A 285 -8.53 19.88 9.83
CA THR A 285 -7.42 19.57 8.91
C THR A 285 -7.93 19.15 7.55
N ARG A 286 -7.08 19.29 6.52
CA ARG A 286 -7.41 18.82 5.17
C ARG A 286 -7.52 17.31 5.14
N GLU A 287 -6.63 16.64 5.87
CA GLU A 287 -6.48 15.19 5.95
C GLU A 287 -7.72 14.57 6.60
N GLY A 288 -8.19 15.13 7.72
CA GLY A 288 -9.42 14.67 8.37
C GLY A 288 -10.66 14.83 7.49
N LYS A 289 -10.80 15.96 6.79
CA LYS A 289 -11.90 16.17 5.83
C LYS A 289 -11.87 15.14 4.69
N GLN A 290 -10.69 14.87 4.15
CA GLN A 290 -10.53 13.84 3.12
C GLN A 290 -10.84 12.44 3.66
N GLY A 291 -10.43 12.12 4.89
CA GLY A 291 -10.81 10.89 5.58
C GLY A 291 -12.32 10.76 5.76
N PHE A 292 -13.02 11.84 6.11
CA PHE A 292 -14.48 11.84 6.20
C PHE A 292 -15.14 11.50 4.86
N GLU A 293 -14.72 12.17 3.79
CA GLU A 293 -15.24 11.95 2.43
C GLU A 293 -15.04 10.50 1.97
N LEU A 294 -13.86 9.94 2.20
CA LEU A 294 -13.54 8.55 1.85
C LEU A 294 -14.40 7.55 2.64
N ALA A 295 -14.69 7.84 3.91
CA ALA A 295 -15.48 6.95 4.77
C ALA A 295 -16.94 6.95 4.33
N LEU A 296 -17.47 8.13 3.97
CA LEU A 296 -18.80 8.25 3.38
C LEU A 296 -18.87 7.54 2.02
N ALA A 297 -17.87 7.71 1.16
CA ALA A 297 -17.82 7.07 -0.15
C ALA A 297 -17.86 5.53 -0.03
N ASP A 298 -17.07 4.97 0.89
CA ASP A 298 -17.06 3.52 1.14
C ASP A 298 -18.40 3.01 1.69
N ARG A 299 -18.93 3.64 2.74
CA ARG A 299 -20.17 3.22 3.41
C ARG A 299 -21.41 3.37 2.53
N LEU A 300 -21.46 4.39 1.67
CA LEU A 300 -22.60 4.65 0.78
C LEU A 300 -22.51 3.90 -0.56
N HIS A 301 -21.39 3.23 -0.86
CA HIS A 301 -21.19 2.58 -2.15
C HIS A 301 -22.30 1.57 -2.50
N THR A 302 -22.67 0.68 -1.57
CA THR A 302 -23.72 -0.32 -1.82
C THR A 302 -25.08 0.31 -2.12
N HIS A 303 -25.39 1.45 -1.50
CA HIS A 303 -26.62 2.20 -1.78
C HIS A 303 -26.59 2.81 -3.18
N ARG A 304 -25.45 3.38 -3.59
CA ARG A 304 -25.25 3.93 -4.94
C ARG A 304 -25.42 2.87 -6.01
N VAL A 305 -24.80 1.70 -5.83
CA VAL A 305 -24.92 0.57 -6.77
C VAL A 305 -26.38 0.12 -6.89
N ALA A 306 -27.08 -0.06 -5.77
CA ALA A 306 -28.49 -0.49 -5.78
C ALA A 306 -29.41 0.52 -6.51
N GLN A 307 -29.17 1.82 -6.34
CA GLN A 307 -29.93 2.86 -7.06
C GLN A 307 -29.68 2.84 -8.57
N GLN A 308 -28.43 2.64 -8.99
CA GLN A 308 -28.08 2.55 -10.42
C GLN A 308 -28.72 1.33 -11.08
N SER A 309 -28.71 0.17 -10.41
CA SER A 309 -29.38 -1.03 -10.90
C SER A 309 -30.89 -0.83 -11.06
N ALA A 310 -31.54 -0.15 -10.10
CA ALA A 310 -32.97 0.14 -10.15
C ALA A 310 -33.35 1.14 -11.26
N GLN A 311 -32.48 2.11 -11.56
CA GLN A 311 -32.69 3.08 -12.65
C GLN A 311 -32.47 2.46 -14.04
N ALA A 312 -31.63 1.44 -14.16
CA ALA A 312 -31.40 0.72 -15.42
C ALA A 312 -32.53 -0.28 -15.78
N THR A 313 -33.46 -0.53 -14.85
CA THR A 313 -34.61 -1.44 -15.07
C THR A 313 -35.90 -0.72 -15.47
N VAL A 314 -35.86 0.61 -15.64
CA VAL A 314 -36.98 1.47 -16.05
C VAL A 314 -36.80 1.92 -17.49
#